data_AF-A0A5B7GCW2-F1
#
_entry.id   AF-A0A5B7GCW2-F1
#
_cell.length_a   1.000
_cell.length_b   1.000
_cell.length_c   1.000
_cell.angle_alpha   90.00
_cell.angle_beta   90.00
_cell.angle_gamma   90.00
#
_symmetry.space_group_name_H-M   'P 1'
#
loop_
_entity.id
_entity.type
_entity.pdbx_description
1 polymer ?
#
loop_
_entity_poly.entity_id
_entity_poly.type
_entity_poly.pdbx_seq_one_letter_code
_entity_poly.pdbx_strand_id
1 'polypeptide(L)'
;MLEGFLTHLSTISQEIQSLQEQSASINVQLTNRKQVHVEMSTFIDQLMVPEIMIQHILNTPVTDNLFMQQLKALNQKSKFIKEQNFRDAHSCQDVQDIVDKLTVKAVTKIREYLLQKIYQFRKPLSNYQIPQNAMIKHK
;
A
#
# COMPACT_ATOMS: atom_id res chain seq x y z
N MET A 1 31.95 -44.77 42.58
CA MET A 1 31.79 -43.29 42.69
C MET A 1 32.12 -42.56 41.40
N LEU A 2 33.25 -42.84 40.71
CA LEU A 2 33.58 -42.19 39.42
C LEU A 2 32.60 -42.51 38.28
N GLU A 3 32.15 -43.77 38.17
CA GLU A 3 31.26 -44.21 37.09
C GLU A 3 29.92 -43.48 37.10
N GLY A 4 29.33 -43.28 38.28
CA GLY A 4 28.11 -42.49 38.46
C GLY A 4 28.31 -41.00 38.13
N PHE A 5 29.49 -40.45 38.41
CA PHE A 5 29.80 -39.06 38.05
C PHE A 5 29.94 -38.87 36.53
N LEU A 6 30.57 -39.83 35.85
CA LEU A 6 30.72 -39.85 34.39
C LEU A 6 29.36 -40.01 33.68
N THR A 7 28.47 -40.86 34.19
CA THR A 7 27.12 -40.98 33.62
C THR A 7 26.32 -39.69 33.80
N HIS A 8 26.36 -39.03 34.98
CA HIS A 8 25.70 -37.74 35.18
C HIS A 8 26.22 -36.65 34.24
N LEU A 9 27.53 -36.56 34.01
CA LEU A 9 28.11 -35.63 33.03
C LEU A 9 27.64 -35.92 31.60
N SER A 10 27.56 -37.20 31.23
CA SER A 10 27.04 -37.60 29.93
C SER A 10 25.57 -37.23 29.75
N THR A 11 24.73 -37.43 30.78
CA THR A 11 23.31 -37.05 30.75
C THR A 11 23.16 -35.54 30.62
N ILE A 12 23.89 -34.75 31.42
CA ILE A 12 23.86 -33.28 31.32
C ILE A 12 24.32 -32.81 29.93
N SER A 13 25.36 -33.42 29.36
CA SER A 13 25.82 -33.06 28.02
C SER A 13 24.77 -33.37 26.94
N GLN A 14 24.04 -34.48 27.07
CA GLN A 14 22.94 -34.82 26.16
C GLN A 14 21.76 -33.86 26.32
N GLU A 15 21.43 -33.46 27.54
CA GLU A 15 20.39 -32.44 27.81
C GLU A 15 20.78 -31.08 27.22
N ILE A 16 22.04 -30.65 27.37
CA ILE A 16 22.57 -29.42 26.77
C ILE A 16 22.48 -29.50 25.24
N GLN A 17 22.87 -30.62 24.64
CA GLN A 17 22.79 -30.80 23.19
C GLN A 17 21.33 -30.78 22.71
N SER A 18 20.43 -31.46 23.41
CA SER A 18 18.99 -31.45 23.11
C SER A 18 18.39 -30.03 23.18
N LEU A 19 18.75 -29.25 24.21
CA LEU A 19 18.34 -27.86 24.34
C LEU A 19 18.90 -26.97 23.22
N GLN A 20 20.14 -27.21 22.77
CA GLN A 20 20.73 -26.49 21.65
C GLN A 20 20.01 -26.80 20.33
N GLU A 21 19.73 -28.08 20.06
CA GLU A 21 18.97 -28.51 18.88
C GLU A 21 17.56 -27.93 18.88
N GLN A 22 16.88 -27.96 20.03
CA GLN A 22 15.55 -27.35 20.19
C GLN A 22 15.59 -25.83 19.99
N SER A 23 16.59 -25.15 20.56
CA SER A 23 16.79 -23.70 20.39
C SER A 23 17.00 -23.33 18.92
N ALA A 24 17.83 -24.08 18.20
CA ALA A 24 18.07 -23.87 16.77
C ALA A 24 16.78 -24.06 15.95
N SER A 25 16.01 -25.12 16.25
CA SER A 25 14.72 -25.37 15.59
C SER A 25 13.71 -24.23 15.81
N ILE A 26 13.57 -23.75 17.06
CA ILE A 26 12.70 -22.62 17.39
C ILE A 26 13.14 -21.35 16.67
N ASN A 27 14.45 -21.10 16.58
CA ASN A 27 14.97 -19.92 15.90
C ASN A 27 14.66 -19.92 14.40
N VAL A 28 14.76 -21.08 13.74
CA VAL A 28 14.34 -21.24 12.34
C VAL A 28 12.85 -20.97 12.19
N GLN A 29 12.00 -21.54 13.04
CA GLN A 29 10.55 -21.30 13.00
C GLN A 29 10.19 -19.82 13.20
N LEU A 30 10.87 -19.15 14.13
CA LEU A 30 10.67 -17.72 14.39
C LEU A 30 11.09 -16.88 13.18
N THR A 31 12.22 -17.21 12.56
CA THR A 31 12.75 -16.50 11.39
C THR A 31 11.80 -16.64 10.21
N ASN A 32 11.32 -17.86 9.93
CA ASN A 32 10.34 -18.12 8.89
C ASN A 32 9.03 -17.34 9.13
N ARG A 33 8.52 -17.33 10.36
CA ARG A 33 7.32 -16.54 10.71
C ARG A 33 7.52 -15.05 10.50
N LYS A 34 8.69 -14.50 10.84
CA LYS A 34 8.99 -13.08 10.63
C LYS A 34 9.03 -12.73 9.16
N GLN A 35 9.66 -13.57 8.33
CA GLN A 35 9.72 -13.35 6.88
C GLN A 35 8.32 -13.33 6.26
N VAL A 36 7.51 -14.35 6.54
CA VAL A 36 6.13 -14.43 6.06
C VAL A 36 5.31 -13.23 6.54
N HIS A 37 5.46 -12.82 7.80
CA HIS A 37 4.76 -11.65 8.32
C HIS A 37 5.11 -10.37 7.56
N VAL A 38 6.39 -10.15 7.22
CA VAL A 38 6.82 -8.97 6.46
C VAL A 38 6.22 -8.96 5.06
N GLU A 39 6.26 -10.10 4.36
CA GLU A 39 5.68 -10.23 3.02
C GLU A 39 4.17 -10.02 3.04
N MET A 40 3.48 -10.65 3.99
CA MET A 40 2.03 -10.56 4.13
C MET A 40 1.57 -9.16 4.55
N SER A 41 2.29 -8.50 5.46
CA SER A 41 2.01 -7.10 5.84
C SER A 41 2.15 -6.18 4.63
N THR A 42 3.27 -6.30 3.90
CA THR A 42 3.52 -5.48 2.70
C THR A 42 2.42 -5.69 1.66
N PHE A 43 1.99 -6.93 1.48
CA PHE A 43 0.89 -7.26 0.56
C PHE A 43 -0.43 -6.61 0.99
N ILE A 44 -0.80 -6.74 2.26
CA ILE A 44 -2.03 -6.14 2.81
C ILE A 44 -1.99 -4.62 2.68
N ASP A 45 -0.87 -3.98 2.99
CA ASP A 45 -0.71 -2.52 2.89
C ASP A 45 -0.87 -2.03 1.44
N GLN A 46 -0.43 -2.82 0.46
CA GLN A 46 -0.60 -2.49 -0.96
C GLN A 46 -2.04 -2.72 -1.44
N LEU A 47 -2.73 -3.74 -0.94
CA LEU A 47 -4.10 -4.06 -1.32
C LEU A 47 -5.14 -3.19 -0.62
N MET A 48 -4.95 -2.83 0.65
CA MET A 48 -5.91 -2.05 1.44
C MET A 48 -6.16 -0.67 0.83
N VAL A 49 -7.42 -0.24 0.76
CA VAL A 49 -7.80 1.14 0.41
C VAL A 49 -8.27 1.87 1.67
N PRO A 50 -7.47 2.78 2.26
CA PRO A 50 -7.89 3.50 3.46
C PRO A 50 -9.04 4.48 3.15
N GLU A 51 -9.98 4.61 4.09
CA GLU A 51 -11.10 5.56 3.97
C GLU A 51 -10.62 7.01 3.75
N ILE A 52 -9.50 7.38 4.37
CA ILE A 52 -8.86 8.69 4.20
C ILE A 52 -8.51 8.97 2.73
N MET A 53 -8.05 7.95 1.99
CA MET A 53 -7.78 8.08 0.55
C MET A 53 -9.07 8.38 -0.21
N ILE A 54 -10.16 7.67 0.11
CA ILE A 54 -11.47 7.87 -0.51
C ILE A 54 -11.95 9.31 -0.27
N GLN A 55 -11.92 9.76 0.98
CA GLN A 55 -12.35 11.10 1.37
C GLN A 55 -11.55 12.19 0.66
N HIS A 56 -10.23 12.04 0.56
CA HIS A 56 -9.40 13.02 -0.14
C HIS A 56 -9.65 13.04 -1.65
N ILE A 57 -9.78 11.89 -2.31
CA ILE A 57 -10.10 11.84 -3.74
C ILE A 57 -11.46 12.52 -4.03
N LEU A 58 -12.46 12.27 -3.18
CA LEU A 58 -13.80 12.82 -3.37
C LEU A 58 -13.91 14.30 -3.01
N ASN A 59 -13.33 14.74 -1.89
CA ASN A 59 -13.63 16.05 -1.31
C ASN A 59 -12.52 17.08 -1.49
N THR A 60 -11.26 16.66 -1.62
CA THR A 60 -10.13 17.60 -1.73
C THR A 60 -10.05 18.23 -3.13
N PRO A 61 -9.84 19.55 -3.27
CA PRO A 61 -9.68 20.18 -4.58
C PRO A 61 -8.54 19.58 -5.40
N VAL A 62 -8.70 19.54 -6.73
CA VAL A 62 -7.69 18.99 -7.66
C VAL A 62 -6.35 19.74 -7.58
N THR A 63 -6.38 21.00 -7.18
CA THR A 63 -5.21 21.88 -7.03
C THR A 63 -4.40 21.64 -5.76
N ASP A 64 -4.93 20.86 -4.81
CA ASP A 64 -4.26 20.58 -3.54
C ASP A 64 -3.19 19.50 -3.71
N ASN A 65 -2.05 19.68 -3.03
CA ASN A 65 -0.98 18.68 -2.98
C ASN A 65 -1.44 17.37 -2.34
N LEU A 66 -2.36 17.42 -1.37
CA LEU A 66 -2.92 16.20 -0.77
C LEU A 66 -3.68 15.35 -1.80
N PHE A 67 -4.45 15.97 -2.69
CA PHE A 67 -5.13 15.26 -3.77
C PHE A 67 -4.11 14.59 -4.70
N MET A 68 -3.04 15.31 -5.07
CA MET A 68 -1.95 14.77 -5.90
C MET A 68 -1.23 13.59 -5.25
N GLN A 69 -0.97 13.66 -3.95
CA GLN A 69 -0.35 12.55 -3.20
C GLN A 69 -1.26 11.31 -3.19
N GLN A 70 -2.54 11.49 -2.89
CA GLN A 70 -3.51 10.39 -2.86
C GLN A 70 -3.75 9.79 -4.26
N LEU A 71 -3.71 10.62 -5.32
CA LEU A 71 -3.80 10.15 -6.69
C LEU A 71 -2.60 9.27 -7.09
N LYS A 72 -1.39 9.66 -6.67
CA LYS A 72 -0.17 8.84 -6.90
C LYS A 72 -0.27 7.50 -6.18
N ALA A 73 -0.71 7.50 -4.92
CA ALA A 73 -0.92 6.28 -4.14
C ALA A 73 -1.99 5.38 -4.78
N LEU A 74 -3.13 5.94 -5.21
CA LEU A 74 -4.19 5.21 -5.91
C LEU A 74 -3.68 4.57 -7.21
N ASN A 75 -2.86 5.29 -7.99
CA ASN A 75 -2.27 4.76 -9.21
C ASN A 75 -1.29 3.60 -8.94
N GLN A 76 -0.47 3.70 -7.88
CA GLN A 76 0.41 2.59 -7.47
C GLN A 76 -0.40 1.35 -7.08
N LYS A 77 -1.49 1.54 -6.31
CA LYS A 77 -2.41 0.44 -5.94
C LYS A 77 -3.08 -0.19 -7.16
N SER A 78 -3.58 0.63 -8.10
CA SER A 78 -4.18 0.14 -9.34
C SER A 78 -3.20 -0.70 -10.18
N LYS A 79 -1.93 -0.28 -10.27
CA LYS A 79 -0.89 -1.05 -10.96
C LYS A 79 -0.60 -2.37 -10.25
N PHE A 80 -0.41 -2.34 -8.94
CA PHE A 80 -0.18 -3.54 -8.15
C PHE A 80 -1.32 -4.56 -8.34
N ILE A 81 -2.58 -4.11 -8.27
CA ILE A 81 -3.74 -4.98 -8.45
C ILE A 81 -3.77 -5.62 -9.84
N LYS A 82 -3.41 -4.85 -10.89
CA LYS A 82 -3.32 -5.37 -12.26
C LYS A 82 -2.19 -6.36 -12.46
N GLU A 83 -1.02 -6.10 -11.87
CA GLU A 83 0.16 -6.95 -11.97
C GLU A 83 -0.02 -8.29 -11.26
N GLN A 84 -0.73 -8.28 -10.12
CA GLN A 84 -0.96 -9.49 -9.33
C GLN A 84 -1.94 -10.47 -9.96
N ASN A 85 -2.66 -10.08 -11.04
CA ASN A 85 -3.55 -10.94 -11.81
C ASN A 85 -4.40 -11.85 -10.89
N PHE A 86 -4.99 -11.24 -9.86
CA PHE A 86 -5.49 -11.95 -8.68
C PHE A 86 -6.38 -13.14 -9.06
N ARG A 87 -5.82 -14.32 -8.82
CA ARG A 87 -6.46 -15.62 -9.02
C ARG A 87 -7.59 -15.77 -8.01
N ASP A 88 -8.82 -15.87 -8.51
CA ASP A 88 -10.02 -16.47 -7.91
C ASP A 88 -10.49 -16.02 -6.51
N ALA A 89 -9.77 -15.14 -5.81
CA ALA A 89 -10.14 -14.67 -4.48
C ALA A 89 -11.13 -13.50 -4.55
N HIS A 90 -12.36 -13.70 -4.04
CA HIS A 90 -13.43 -12.69 -4.04
C HIS A 90 -13.01 -11.35 -3.41
N SER A 91 -12.28 -11.36 -2.28
CA SER A 91 -11.86 -10.12 -1.60
C SER A 91 -10.93 -9.26 -2.46
N CYS A 92 -10.18 -9.85 -3.39
CA CYS A 92 -9.35 -9.10 -4.32
C CYS A 92 -10.20 -8.41 -5.40
N GLN A 93 -11.29 -9.04 -5.83
CA GLN A 93 -12.24 -8.47 -6.78
C GLN A 93 -12.99 -7.27 -6.16
N ASP A 94 -13.41 -7.38 -4.90
CA ASP A 94 -14.07 -6.28 -4.18
C ASP A 94 -13.18 -5.04 -4.10
N VAL A 95 -11.90 -5.24 -3.78
CA VAL A 95 -10.92 -4.15 -3.71
C VAL A 95 -10.61 -3.58 -5.09
N GLN A 96 -10.52 -4.43 -6.11
CA GLN A 96 -10.33 -3.98 -7.48
C GLN A 96 -11.47 -3.07 -7.94
N ASP A 97 -12.73 -3.47 -7.71
CA ASP A 97 -13.91 -2.67 -8.05
C ASP A 97 -13.89 -1.30 -7.34
N ILE A 98 -13.50 -1.25 -6.06
CA ILE A 98 -13.34 -0.01 -5.31
C ILE A 98 -12.27 0.89 -5.95
N VAL A 99 -11.10 0.35 -6.27
CA VAL A 99 -9.98 1.10 -6.87
C VAL A 99 -10.36 1.61 -8.27
N ASP A 100 -11.06 0.82 -9.07
CA ASP A 100 -11.51 1.23 -10.40
C ASP A 100 -12.56 2.34 -10.31
N LYS A 101 -13.54 2.23 -9.39
CA LYS A 101 -14.52 3.29 -9.13
C LYS A 101 -13.87 4.59 -8.66
N LEU A 102 -12.90 4.51 -7.74
CA LEU A 102 -12.13 5.67 -7.29
C LEU A 102 -11.35 6.31 -8.43
N THR A 103 -10.76 5.49 -9.30
CA THR A 103 -10.02 5.96 -10.48
C THR A 103 -10.94 6.74 -11.42
N VAL A 104 -12.13 6.20 -11.72
CA VAL A 104 -13.14 6.89 -12.53
C VAL A 104 -13.55 8.22 -11.90
N LYS A 105 -13.78 8.24 -10.58
CA LYS A 105 -14.12 9.49 -9.85
C LYS A 105 -13.00 10.52 -9.92
N ALA A 106 -11.75 10.11 -9.70
CA ALA A 106 -10.60 11.00 -9.78
C ALA A 106 -10.43 11.59 -11.20
N VAL A 107 -10.51 10.76 -12.24
CA VAL A 107 -10.42 11.20 -13.64
C VAL A 107 -11.55 12.15 -14.01
N THR A 108 -12.78 11.85 -13.58
CA THR A 108 -13.95 12.71 -13.84
C THR A 108 -13.75 14.09 -13.21
N LYS A 109 -13.29 14.13 -11.96
CA LYS A 109 -13.03 15.38 -11.23
C LYS A 109 -11.91 16.22 -11.87
N ILE A 110 -10.82 15.57 -12.30
CA ILE A 110 -9.73 16.23 -13.04
C ILE A 110 -10.25 16.79 -14.36
N ARG A 111 -11.05 16.00 -15.10
CA ARG A 111 -11.66 16.43 -16.36
C ARG A 111 -12.56 17.64 -16.17
N GLU A 112 -13.43 17.62 -15.17
CA GLU A 112 -14.32 18.75 -14.83
C GLU A 112 -13.52 20.01 -14.54
N TYR A 113 -12.46 19.90 -13.73
CA TYR A 113 -11.56 21.00 -13.44
C TYR A 113 -10.91 21.59 -14.71
N LEU A 114 -10.36 20.73 -15.58
CA LEU A 114 -9.74 21.17 -16.83
C LEU A 114 -10.76 21.83 -17.77
N LEU A 115 -11.96 21.25 -17.91
CA LEU A 115 -13.03 21.83 -18.72
C LEU A 115 -13.47 23.19 -18.18
N GLN A 116 -13.63 23.35 -16.87
CA GLN A 116 -13.94 24.63 -16.25
C GLN A 116 -12.87 25.68 -16.58
N LYS A 117 -11.58 25.32 -16.53
CA LYS A 117 -10.51 26.24 -16.94
C LYS A 117 -10.59 26.60 -18.42
N ILE A 118 -10.82 25.63 -19.31
CA ILE A 118 -10.99 25.89 -20.75
C ILE A 118 -12.18 26.82 -21.01
N TYR A 119 -13.31 26.62 -20.33
CA TYR A 119 -14.50 27.46 -20.48
C TYR A 119 -14.27 28.91 -20.06
N GLN A 120 -13.35 29.18 -19.11
CA GLN A 120 -12.97 30.56 -18.76
C GLN A 120 -12.36 31.32 -19.95
N PHE A 121 -11.71 30.62 -20.89
CA PHE A 121 -11.15 31.23 -22.11
C PHE A 121 -12.18 31.41 -23.23
N ARG A 122 -13.40 30.87 -23.10
CA ARG A 122 -14.44 30.99 -24.15
C ARG A 122 -15.37 32.19 -23.94
N LYS A 123 -15.28 32.88 -22.80
CA LYS A 123 -16.14 34.03 -22.48
C LYS A 123 -15.70 35.25 -23.32
N PRO A 124 -16.62 35.90 -24.06
CA PRO A 124 -16.29 37.09 -24.84
C PRO A 124 -15.77 38.21 -23.92
N LEU A 125 -14.79 38.98 -24.41
CA LEU A 125 -14.10 40.05 -23.66
C LEU A 125 -13.35 39.57 -22.38
N SER A 126 -12.99 38.29 -22.28
CA SER A 126 -12.22 37.80 -21.12
C SER A 126 -10.79 38.34 -21.10
N ASN A 127 -10.35 38.81 -19.93
CA ASN A 127 -8.94 39.06 -19.69
C ASN A 127 -8.20 37.73 -19.55
N TYR A 128 -7.57 37.29 -20.63
CA TYR A 128 -6.85 36.01 -20.71
C TYR A 128 -5.63 35.90 -19.79
N GLN A 129 -5.07 37.01 -19.29
CA GLN A 129 -3.93 36.99 -18.36
C GLN A 129 -4.30 36.37 -17.01
N ILE A 130 -5.54 36.57 -16.55
CA ILE A 130 -6.01 36.06 -15.26
C ILE A 130 -6.06 34.51 -15.22
N PRO A 131 -6.77 33.83 -16.15
CA PRO A 131 -6.79 32.36 -16.17
C PRO A 131 -5.42 31.76 -16.57
N GLN A 132 -4.61 32.45 -17.38
CA GLN A 132 -3.25 32.01 -17.73
C GLN A 132 -2.34 31.99 -16.48
N ASN A 133 -2.34 33.07 -15.68
CA ASN A 133 -1.56 33.13 -14.44
C ASN A 133 -2.04 32.11 -13.40
N ALA A 134 -3.34 31.81 -13.35
CA ALA A 134 -3.87 30.76 -12.48
C ALA A 134 -3.40 29.36 -12.88
N MET A 135 -3.25 29.08 -14.19
CA MET A 135 -2.70 27.80 -14.67
C MET A 135 -1.21 27.64 -14.37
N ILE A 136 -0.42 28.71 -14.53
CA ILE A 136 1.03 28.68 -14.31
C ILE A 136 1.39 28.44 -12.83
N LYS A 137 0.51 28.84 -11.90
CA LYS A 137 0.71 28.61 -10.45
C LYS A 137 0.60 27.16 -9.99
N HIS A 138 0.01 26.27 -10.78
CA HIS A 138 -0.22 24.87 -10.43
C HIS A 138 0.61 23.91 -11.30
N LYS A 139 1.81 24.34 -11.70
CA LYS A 139 2.76 23.56 -12.51
C LYS A 139 3.40 22.42 -11.71
#